data_AF-A0A0E3MBZ3-F1
#
_entry.id   AF-A0A0E3MBZ3-F1
#
_cell.length_a   1.000
_cell.length_b   1.000
_cell.length_c   1.000
_cell.angle_alpha   90.00
_cell.angle_beta   90.00
_cell.angle_gamma   90.00
#
_symmetry.space_group_name_H-M   'P 1'
#
loop_
_entity.id
_entity.type
_entity.pdbx_description
1 polymer ?
#
loop_
_entity_poly.entity_id
_entity_poly.type
_entity_poly.pdbx_seq_one_letter_code
_entity_poly.pdbx_strand_id
1 'polypeptide(L)' 'MRGELQHAKERAKQMMTKGVDWDEIRLETRLRQKDLKRIQKDITKRF' A
#
# COMPACT_ATOMS: atom_id res chain seq x y z
N MET A 1 4.15 -8.03 -17.01
CA MET A 1 3.15 -8.04 -15.92
C MET A 1 3.04 -6.64 -15.30
N ARG A 2 2.16 -5.76 -15.82
CA ARG A 2 1.90 -4.41 -15.25
C ARG A 2 0.68 -4.38 -14.31
N GLY A 3 -0.26 -5.33 -14.45
CA GLY A 3 -1.51 -5.38 -13.67
C GLY A 3 -1.30 -5.75 -12.20
N GLU A 4 -0.45 -6.74 -11.89
CA GLU A 4 -0.26 -7.23 -10.52
C GLU A 4 0.29 -6.15 -9.57
N LEU A 5 1.20 -5.31 -10.05
CA LEU A 5 1.74 -4.20 -9.25
C LEU A 5 0.67 -3.15 -8.94
N GLN A 6 -0.26 -2.91 -9.85
CA GLN A 6 -1.36 -1.97 -9.65
C GLN A 6 -2.33 -2.52 -8.59
N HIS A 7 -2.70 -3.80 -8.67
CA HIS A 7 -3.51 -4.48 -7.67
C HIS A 7 -2.87 -4.46 -6.28
N ALA A 8 -1.56 -4.74 -6.18
CA ALA A 8 -0.84 -4.69 -4.92
C ALA A 8 -0.89 -3.29 -4.27
N LYS A 9 -0.76 -2.23 -5.08
CA LYS A 9 -0.84 -0.84 -4.60
C LYS A 9 -2.24 -0.46 -4.14
N GLU A 10 -3.27 -0.87 -4.87
CA GLU A 10 -4.67 -0.61 -4.50
C GLU A 10 -5.05 -1.36 -3.23
N ARG A 11 -4.60 -2.62 -3.09
CA ARG A 11 -4.78 -3.41 -1.87
C ARG A 11 -4.08 -2.76 -0.68
N ALA A 12 -2.81 -2.36 -0.82
CA ALA A 12 -2.08 -1.64 0.22
C ALA A 12 -2.81 -0.36 0.65
N LYS A 13 -3.34 0.41 -0.32
CA LYS A 13 -4.09 1.63 -0.04
C LYS A 13 -5.33 1.36 0.81
N GLN A 14 -6.12 0.34 0.46
CA GLN A 14 -7.30 -0.06 1.23
C GLN A 14 -6.93 -0.50 2.65
N MET A 15 -5.88 -1.31 2.81
CA MET A 15 -5.43 -1.78 4.12
C MET A 15 -4.92 -0.63 5.00
N MET A 16 -4.18 0.33 4.43
CA MET A 16 -3.73 1.53 5.14
C MET A 16 -4.91 2.40 5.61
N THR A 17 -5.94 2.60 4.78
CA THR A 17 -7.14 3.36 5.18
C THR A 17 -7.92 2.65 6.30
N LYS A 18 -7.85 1.31 6.37
CA LYS A 18 -8.45 0.52 7.44
C LYS A 18 -7.61 0.50 8.73
N GLY A 19 -6.43 1.10 8.73
CA GLY A 19 -5.52 1.12 9.89
C GLY A 19 -4.77 -0.20 10.12
N VAL A 20 -4.63 -1.05 9.09
CA VAL A 20 -3.87 -2.30 9.20
C VAL A 20 -2.37 -2.01 9.35
N ASP A 21 -1.67 -2.86 10.11
CA ASP A 21 -0.26 -2.72 10.39
C ASP A 21 0.64 -2.89 9.15
N TRP A 22 1.80 -2.23 9.20
CA TRP A 22 2.76 -2.18 8.09
C TRP A 22 3.33 -3.54 7.71
N ASP A 23 3.60 -4.37 8.70
CA ASP A 23 4.17 -5.70 8.46
C ASP A 23 3.16 -6.62 7.77
N GLU A 24 1.88 -6.55 8.16
CA GLU A 24 0.80 -7.30 7.53
C GLU A 24 0.57 -6.84 6.08
N ILE A 25 0.54 -5.53 5.84
CA ILE A 25 0.45 -4.97 4.49
C ILE A 25 1.62 -5.43 3.62
N ARG A 26 2.83 -5.51 4.18
CA ARG A 26 4.03 -5.93 3.45
C ARG A 26 3.97 -7.41 3.09
N LEU A 27 3.49 -8.26 4.01
CA LEU A 27 3.33 -9.70 3.77
C LEU A 27 2.28 -9.97 2.67
N GLU A 28 1.14 -9.29 2.74
CA GLU A 28 0.04 -9.44 1.78
C GLU A 28 0.43 -8.93 0.39
N THR A 29 0.93 -7.70 0.30
CA THR A 29 1.11 -7.00 -0.99
C THR A 29 2.49 -7.24 -1.61
N ARG A 30 3.43 -7.80 -0.85
CA ARG A 30 4.85 -7.98 -1.22
C ARG A 30 5.52 -6.70 -1.72
N LEU A 31 4.96 -5.54 -1.39
CA LEU A 31 5.52 -4.25 -1.72
C LEU A 31 6.69 -3.92 -0.81
N ARG A 32 7.68 -3.21 -1.34
CA ARG A 32 8.79 -2.72 -0.52
C ARG A 32 8.29 -1.62 0.40
N GLN A 33 8.94 -1.48 1.55
CA GLN A 33 8.61 -0.44 2.53
C GLN A 33 8.61 0.98 1.93
N LYS A 34 9.55 1.28 1.00
CA LYS A 34 9.59 2.57 0.29
C LYS A 34 8.34 2.84 -0.56
N ASP A 35 7.77 1.78 -1.15
CA ASP A 35 6.59 1.87 -2.00
C ASP A 35 5.34 2.07 -1.13
N LEU A 36 5.26 1.37 0.00
CA LEU A 36 4.23 1.58 1.03
C LEU A 36 4.24 3.00 1.61
N LYS A 37 5.42 3.57 1.92
CA LYS A 37 5.57 4.96 2.37
C LYS A 37 5.10 5.98 1.35
N ARG A 38 5.32 5.73 0.05
CA ARG A 38 4.80 6.58 -1.03
C ARG A 38 3.28 6.55 -1.07
N ILE A 39 2.68 5.36 -0.99
CA ILE A 39 1.21 5.20 -0.95
C ILE A 39 0.63 5.94 0.25
N GLN A 40 1.20 5.78 1.45
CA GLN A 40 0.74 6.50 2.64
C GLN A 40 0.79 8.02 2.42
N LYS A 41 1.90 8.55 1.89
CA LYS A 41 2.06 9.98 1.58
C LYS A 41 1.01 10.47 0.58
N ASP A 42 0.68 9.64 -0.42
CA ASP A 42 -0.34 9.97 -1.42
C ASP A 42 -1.76 9.92 -0.85
N ILE A 43 -2.02 9.05 0.14
CA ILE A 43 -3.26 9.06 0.92
C ILE A 43 -3.35 10.36 1.72
N THR A 44 -2.33 10.68 2.53
CA THR A 44 -2.35 11.87 3.41
C THR A 44 -2.38 13.20 2.66
N LYS A 45 -1.88 13.25 1.42
CA LYS A 45 -1.95 14.46 0.57
C LYS A 45 -3.33 14.72 -0.03
N ARG A 46 -4.18 13.70 -0.09
CA ARG A 46 -5.53 13.79 -0.68
C ARG A 46 -6.59 14.19 0.34
N PHE A 47 -6.22 14.23 1.62
CA PHE A 47 -6.98 14.82 2.71
C PHE A 47 -6.34 16.16 3.07
#